data_AF-A0A2E1VN72-F1
#
_entry.id   AF-A0A2E1VN72-F1
#
_cell.length_a   1.000
_cell.length_b   1.000
_cell.length_c   1.000
_cell.angle_alpha   90.00
_cell.angle_beta   90.00
_cell.angle_gamma   90.00
#
_symmetry.space_group_name_H-M   'P 1'
#
loop_
_entity.id
_entity.type
_entity.pdbx_description
1 polymer ?
#
loop_
_entity_poly.entity_id
_entity_poly.type
_entity_poly.pdbx_seq_one_letter_code
_entity_poly.pdbx_strand_id
1 'polypeptide(L)'
;MPESGRVFFVEPADGATVKSPFKVVFGVEEVGVNPAGELVANTGHHHIVINGGPVPVEQIVPADDNNIHYGAGQTETDLTLEPGEYTLTMQLADGIHRSYGEKFAATIKVTVE
;
A
#
# COMPACT_ATOMS: atom_id res chain seq x y z
N MET A 1 12.33 -9.25 7.46
CA MET A 1 11.09 -9.60 6.74
C MET A 1 10.20 -10.44 7.66
N PRO A 2 8.88 -10.21 7.68
CA PRO A 2 7.91 -11.07 8.36
C PRO A 2 7.86 -12.48 7.75
N GLU A 3 7.66 -13.51 8.57
CA GLU A 3 7.58 -14.91 8.09
C GLU A 3 6.19 -15.26 7.54
N SER A 4 5.14 -14.68 8.14
CA SER A 4 3.72 -14.93 7.85
C SER A 4 2.94 -13.61 7.84
N GLY A 5 1.67 -13.68 7.48
CA GLY A 5 0.82 -12.52 7.33
C GLY A 5 0.57 -12.03 5.92
N ARG A 6 -0.24 -10.98 5.85
CA ARG A 6 -0.68 -10.32 4.62
C ARG A 6 -1.05 -8.87 4.87
N VAL A 7 -1.21 -8.14 3.77
CA VAL A 7 -1.85 -6.83 3.73
C VAL A 7 -3.09 -6.90 2.86
N PHE A 8 -4.08 -6.03 3.10
CA PHE A 8 -5.31 -5.99 2.33
C PHE A 8 -5.96 -4.60 2.37
N PHE A 9 -6.74 -4.28 1.34
CA PHE A 9 -7.64 -3.13 1.37
C PHE A 9 -8.90 -3.49 2.15
N VAL A 10 -9.27 -2.64 3.10
CA VAL A 10 -10.58 -2.68 3.77
C VAL A 10 -11.61 -1.94 2.91
N GLU A 11 -11.24 -0.76 2.42
CA GLU A 11 -11.95 -0.01 1.40
C GLU A 11 -10.97 0.76 0.50
N PRO A 12 -11.30 1.03 -0.77
CA PRO A 12 -12.48 0.52 -1.47
C PRO A 12 -12.36 -0.99 -1.78
N ALA A 13 -13.48 -1.62 -2.10
CA ALA A 13 -13.48 -3.00 -2.58
C ALA A 13 -12.89 -3.09 -4.00
N ASP A 14 -12.39 -4.26 -4.38
CA ASP A 14 -11.95 -4.51 -5.76
C ASP A 14 -13.11 -4.33 -6.76
N GLY A 15 -12.87 -3.53 -7.79
CA GLY A 15 -13.84 -3.14 -8.81
C GLY A 15 -14.80 -2.02 -8.40
N ALA A 16 -14.55 -1.32 -7.28
CA ALA A 16 -15.43 -0.23 -6.84
C ALA A 16 -15.35 1.00 -7.76
N THR A 17 -16.49 1.63 -7.96
CA THR A 17 -16.61 3.00 -8.49
C THR A 17 -16.62 3.99 -7.32
N VAL A 18 -15.76 5.01 -7.36
CA VAL A 18 -15.56 6.00 -6.30
C VAL A 18 -15.54 7.42 -6.86
N LYS A 19 -15.75 8.43 -6.00
CA LYS A 19 -15.63 9.85 -6.36
C LYS A 19 -14.38 10.45 -5.73
N SER A 20 -13.69 11.31 -6.46
CA SER A 20 -12.47 11.97 -5.97
C SER A 20 -12.79 13.17 -5.06
N PRO A 21 -12.10 13.35 -3.91
CA PRO A 21 -11.20 12.38 -3.27
C PRO A 21 -11.99 11.23 -2.63
N PHE A 22 -11.40 10.05 -2.60
CA PHE A 22 -11.99 8.87 -1.97
C PHE A 22 -11.11 8.33 -0.85
N LYS A 23 -11.77 7.81 0.18
CA LYS A 23 -11.08 7.16 1.30
C LYS A 23 -10.55 5.81 0.86
N VAL A 24 -9.32 5.52 1.30
CA VAL A 24 -8.69 4.21 1.19
C VAL A 24 -8.25 3.79 2.58
N VAL A 25 -8.66 2.59 3.01
CA VAL A 25 -8.32 2.02 4.32
C VAL A 25 -7.59 0.71 4.10
N PHE A 26 -6.49 0.55 4.81
CA PHE A 26 -5.56 -0.55 4.75
C PHE A 26 -5.67 -1.41 6.00
N GLY A 27 -5.34 -2.69 5.86
CA GLY A 27 -5.21 -3.61 6.97
C GLY A 27 -4.01 -4.53 6.81
N VAL A 28 -3.55 -5.04 7.95
CA VAL A 28 -2.51 -6.05 8.05
C VAL A 28 -2.99 -7.20 8.94
N GLU A 29 -2.48 -8.40 8.70
CA GLU A 29 -2.73 -9.60 9.52
C GLU A 29 -1.41 -10.33 9.74
N GLU A 30 -1.15 -10.80 10.97
CA GLU A 30 0.11 -11.44 11.45
C GLU A 30 1.42 -10.62 11.29
N VAL A 31 1.33 -9.39 10.80
CA VAL A 31 2.42 -8.40 10.72
C VAL A 31 1.96 -7.07 11.34
N GLY A 32 2.90 -6.27 11.86
CA GLY A 32 2.61 -4.96 12.44
C GLY A 32 2.84 -3.78 11.49
N VAL A 33 2.24 -2.63 11.82
CA VAL A 33 2.54 -1.35 11.19
C VAL A 33 3.46 -0.53 12.10
N ASN A 34 4.57 -0.03 11.57
CA ASN A 34 5.52 0.84 12.26
C ASN A 34 5.95 1.97 11.31
N PRO A 35 6.17 3.20 11.79
CA PRO A 35 6.69 4.27 10.96
C PRO A 35 8.00 3.91 10.24
N ALA A 36 8.25 4.56 9.11
CA ALA A 36 9.53 4.54 8.43
C ALA A 36 10.64 5.11 9.33
N GLY A 37 11.88 4.66 9.11
CA GLY A 37 13.09 5.02 9.84
C GLY A 37 13.78 3.79 10.42
N GLU A 38 13.27 3.28 11.54
CA GLU A 38 13.90 2.16 12.26
C GLU A 38 13.48 0.80 11.68
N LEU A 39 14.44 -0.13 11.63
CA LEU A 39 14.19 -1.53 11.31
C LEU A 39 13.63 -2.27 12.52
N VAL A 40 12.31 -2.33 12.62
CA VAL A 40 11.61 -3.08 13.67
C VAL A 40 11.13 -4.43 13.12
N ALA A 41 11.53 -5.52 13.78
CA ALA A 41 11.20 -6.87 13.37
C ALA A 41 9.68 -7.09 13.28
N ASN A 42 9.24 -7.86 12.29
CA ASN A 42 7.82 -8.18 12.02
C ASN A 42 6.90 -6.97 11.85
N THR A 43 7.44 -5.83 11.37
CA THR A 43 6.65 -4.62 11.08
C THR A 43 7.03 -4.00 9.75
N GLY A 44 6.20 -3.08 9.27
CA GLY A 44 6.50 -2.25 8.10
C GLY A 44 5.57 -1.05 7.99
N HIS A 45 5.65 -0.32 6.90
CA HIS A 45 4.71 0.77 6.57
C HIS A 45 4.16 0.62 5.16
N HIS A 46 3.00 1.23 4.92
CA HIS A 46 2.27 1.08 3.67
C HIS A 46 2.81 2.02 2.58
N HIS A 47 2.64 1.55 1.34
CA HIS A 47 2.73 2.32 0.11
C HIS A 47 1.53 1.97 -0.76
N ILE A 48 1.11 2.89 -1.63
CA ILE A 48 0.24 2.59 -2.76
C ILE A 48 1.00 2.88 -4.04
N VAL A 49 1.11 1.86 -4.90
CA VAL A 49 1.60 1.96 -6.27
C VAL A 49 0.40 2.09 -7.20
N ILE A 50 0.27 3.25 -7.83
CA ILE A 50 -0.79 3.58 -8.79
C ILE A 50 -0.38 3.06 -10.17
N ASN A 51 -1.27 2.29 -10.80
CA ASN A 51 -1.09 1.67 -12.11
C ASN A 51 0.17 0.79 -12.23
N GLY A 52 0.71 0.34 -11.09
CA GLY A 52 1.82 -0.60 -11.01
C GLY A 52 1.47 -1.82 -10.17
N GLY A 53 2.38 -2.79 -10.16
CA GLY A 53 2.24 -4.05 -9.44
C GLY A 53 3.10 -4.13 -8.18
N PRO A 54 3.16 -5.30 -7.55
CA PRO A 54 4.00 -5.54 -6.38
C PRO A 54 5.48 -5.26 -6.69
N VAL A 55 6.17 -4.65 -5.72
CA VAL A 55 7.61 -4.38 -5.82
C VAL A 55 8.37 -5.62 -5.36
N PRO A 56 9.40 -6.11 -6.09
CA PRO A 56 10.13 -7.31 -5.70
C PRO A 56 10.78 -7.22 -4.31
N VAL A 57 10.94 -8.36 -3.65
CA VAL A 57 11.55 -8.47 -2.31
C VAL A 57 12.91 -7.75 -2.25
N GLU A 58 13.13 -6.99 -1.16
CA GLU A 58 14.34 -6.19 -0.87
C GLU A 58 14.59 -5.00 -1.82
N GLN A 59 13.77 -4.79 -2.86
CA GLN A 59 13.85 -3.56 -3.66
C GLN A 59 13.18 -2.40 -2.95
N ILE A 60 13.73 -1.20 -3.15
CA ILE A 60 13.16 0.03 -2.62
C ILE A 60 11.85 0.33 -3.33
N VAL A 61 10.78 0.52 -2.56
CA VAL A 61 9.53 1.08 -3.09
C VAL A 61 9.80 2.56 -3.41
N PRO A 62 9.63 3.00 -4.67
CA PRO A 62 9.84 4.41 -5.02
C PRO A 62 8.91 5.32 -4.21
N ALA A 63 9.29 6.59 -4.06
CA ALA A 63 8.42 7.62 -3.51
C ALA A 63 8.31 8.74 -4.55
N ASP A 64 7.23 8.69 -5.34
CA ASP A 64 6.96 9.62 -6.43
C ASP A 64 5.44 9.77 -6.63
N ASP A 65 5.02 10.50 -7.67
CA ASP A 65 3.60 10.77 -7.92
C ASP A 65 2.74 9.52 -8.13
N ASN A 66 3.35 8.38 -8.51
CA ASN A 66 2.66 7.10 -8.70
C ASN A 66 2.94 6.11 -7.56
N ASN A 67 3.86 6.41 -6.65
CA ASN A 67 4.22 5.56 -5.52
C ASN A 67 4.11 6.36 -4.23
N ILE A 68 2.92 6.36 -3.65
CA ILE A 68 2.58 7.20 -2.50
C ILE A 68 3.01 6.50 -1.21
N HIS A 69 3.82 7.21 -0.43
CA HIS A 69 4.42 6.72 0.80
C HIS A 69 3.62 7.11 2.05
N TYR A 70 3.29 6.10 2.87
CA TYR A 70 2.58 6.27 4.15
C TYR A 70 3.49 5.93 5.35
N GLY A 71 4.56 6.73 5.48
CA GLY A 71 5.66 6.47 6.42
C GLY A 71 5.41 6.80 7.90
N ALA A 72 4.27 7.38 8.26
CA ALA A 72 3.93 7.66 9.65
C ALA A 72 3.16 6.50 10.32
N GLY A 73 3.05 5.35 9.64
CA GLY A 73 2.25 4.21 10.08
C GLY A 73 0.75 4.41 9.83
N GLN A 74 0.38 5.16 8.78
CA GLN A 74 -1.01 5.35 8.43
C GLN A 74 -1.67 4.02 8.02
N THR A 75 -2.92 3.86 8.42
CA THR A 75 -3.81 2.76 8.03
C THR A 75 -4.95 3.24 7.15
N GLU A 76 -5.01 4.53 6.86
CA GLU A 76 -5.98 5.13 5.95
C GLU A 76 -5.44 6.41 5.31
N THR A 77 -6.03 6.82 4.20
CA THR A 77 -5.75 8.06 3.49
C THR A 77 -6.95 8.50 2.65
N ASP A 78 -6.95 9.74 2.21
CA ASP A 78 -7.82 10.20 1.13
C ASP A 78 -6.98 10.33 -0.13
N LEU A 79 -7.34 9.57 -1.17
CA LEU A 79 -6.64 9.56 -2.45
C LEU A 79 -7.40 10.43 -3.45
N THR A 80 -6.68 11.37 -4.06
CA THR A 80 -7.19 12.25 -5.11
C THR A 80 -6.63 11.80 -6.43
N LEU A 81 -7.49 11.26 -7.30
CA LEU A 81 -7.16 10.92 -8.68
C LEU A 81 -8.14 11.61 -9.62
N GLU A 82 -7.71 11.85 -10.85
CA GLU A 82 -8.62 12.30 -11.93
C GLU A 82 -9.60 11.17 -12.30
N PRO A 83 -10.73 11.48 -12.97
CA PRO A 83 -11.63 10.45 -13.47
C PRO A 83 -10.92 9.47 -14.42
N GLY A 84 -11.13 8.17 -14.21
CA GLY A 84 -10.45 7.11 -14.98
C GLY A 84 -10.46 5.75 -14.30
N GLU A 85 -9.89 4.75 -14.96
CA GLU A 85 -9.67 3.42 -14.40
C GLU A 85 -8.25 3.31 -13.85
N TYR A 86 -8.12 2.79 -12.63
CA TYR A 86 -6.85 2.65 -11.94
C TYR A 86 -6.67 1.26 -11.37
N THR A 87 -5.42 0.81 -11.34
CA THR A 87 -4.98 -0.29 -10.48
C THR A 87 -4.26 0.30 -9.28
N LEU A 88 -4.67 -0.07 -8.07
CA LEU A 88 -4.00 0.33 -6.84
C LEU A 88 -3.36 -0.92 -6.22
N THR A 89 -2.03 -0.93 -6.14
CA THR A 89 -1.29 -1.98 -5.45
C THR A 89 -0.77 -1.45 -4.13
N MET A 90 -1.33 -1.93 -3.03
CA MET A 90 -0.74 -1.69 -1.72
C MET A 90 0.50 -2.58 -1.55
N GLN A 91 1.58 -1.99 -1.05
CA GLN A 91 2.83 -2.68 -0.74
C GLN A 91 3.25 -2.39 0.70
N LEU A 92 3.54 -3.42 1.48
CA LEU A 92 4.22 -3.26 2.77
C LEU A 92 5.74 -3.29 2.57
N ALA A 93 6.44 -2.36 3.22
CA ALA A 93 7.89 -2.25 3.20
C ALA A 93 8.47 -2.05 4.61
N ASP A 94 9.74 -2.39 4.81
CA ASP A 94 10.44 -2.20 6.10
C ASP A 94 10.73 -0.72 6.41
N GLY A 95 11.34 -0.44 7.56
CA GLY A 95 11.67 0.93 7.99
C GLY A 95 12.51 1.74 6.99
N ILE A 96 13.21 1.11 6.06
CA ILE A 96 14.04 1.79 5.05
C ILE A 96 13.51 1.58 3.62
N HIS A 97 12.20 1.35 3.50
CA HIS A 97 11.47 1.28 2.23
C HIS A 97 11.74 0.02 1.39
N ARG A 98 12.34 -1.03 1.97
CA ARG A 98 12.53 -2.29 1.24
C ARG A 98 11.25 -3.11 1.25
N SER A 99 10.78 -3.43 0.05
CA SER A 99 9.57 -4.22 -0.16
C SER A 99 9.68 -5.62 0.46
N TYR A 100 8.59 -6.07 1.10
CA TYR A 100 8.41 -7.47 1.47
C TYR A 100 7.84 -8.34 0.34
N GLY A 101 7.80 -7.83 -0.89
CA GLY A 101 7.42 -8.58 -2.08
C GLY A 101 5.92 -8.82 -2.22
N GLU A 102 5.59 -9.64 -3.21
CA GLU A 102 4.22 -9.97 -3.62
C GLU A 102 3.38 -10.58 -2.50
N LYS A 103 3.98 -11.36 -1.60
CA LYS A 103 3.27 -11.94 -0.43
C LYS A 103 2.67 -10.87 0.49
N PHE A 104 3.31 -9.70 0.54
CA PHE A 104 2.88 -8.55 1.35
C PHE A 104 2.45 -7.38 0.46
N ALA A 105 1.81 -7.73 -0.66
CA ALA A 105 1.11 -6.79 -1.52
C ALA A 105 -0.36 -7.22 -1.70
N ALA A 106 -1.21 -6.26 -1.99
CA ALA A 106 -2.58 -6.49 -2.41
C ALA A 106 -2.90 -5.54 -3.55
N THR A 107 -3.63 -6.01 -4.56
CA THR A 107 -4.00 -5.20 -5.72
C THR A 107 -5.51 -5.18 -5.88
N ILE A 108 -6.05 -3.99 -6.12
CA ILE A 108 -7.45 -3.77 -6.47
C ILE A 108 -7.54 -2.91 -7.72
N LYS A 109 -8.67 -2.99 -8.42
CA LYS A 109 -9.06 -2.06 -9.47
C LYS A 109 -10.11 -1.10 -8.93
N VAL A 110 -10.04 0.17 -9.34
CA VAL A 110 -11.06 1.17 -9.01
C VAL A 110 -11.36 2.02 -10.24
N THR A 111 -12.59 2.48 -10.35
CA THR A 111 -13.03 3.47 -11.34
C THR A 111 -13.34 4.77 -10.61
N VAL A 112 -12.74 5.87 -11.03
CA VAL A 112 -12.95 7.20 -10.46
C VAL A 112 -13.87 7.98 -11.39
N GLU A 113 -14.96 8.54 -10.85
CA GLU A 113 -15.97 9.35 -11.57
C GLU A 113 -16.18 10.75 -10.96
#